data_AF-A0A5C3MC22-F1
#
_entry.id   AF-A0A5C3MC22-F1
#
_cell.length_a   1.000
_cell.length_b   1.000
_cell.length_c   1.000
_cell.angle_alpha   90.00
_cell.angle_beta   90.00
_cell.angle_gamma   90.00
#
_symmetry.space_group_name_H-M   'P 1'
#
loop_
_entity.id
_entity.type
_entity.pdbx_description
1 polymer ?
#
loop_
_entity_poly.entity_id
_entity_poly.type
_entity_poly.pdbx_seq_one_letter_code
_entity_poly.pdbx_strand_id
1 'polypeptide(L)' 'EEMDATNDEEAAMMAMMGVAGFGSTKGKHVEGNQTGGVDVKKVRTWRQYMNRRGGFNRPLDKIK' A
#
# COMPACT_ATOMS: atom_id res chain seq x y z
N GLU A 1 2.37 -49.59 16.81
CA GLU A 1 2.67 -49.03 15.48
C GLU A 1 1.43 -48.56 14.70
N GLU A 2 0.21 -48.69 15.25
CA GLU A 2 -1.01 -48.22 14.56
C GLU A 2 -1.48 -46.81 14.99
N MET A 3 -0.94 -46.28 16.10
CA MET A 3 -1.26 -44.93 16.60
C MET A 3 -0.42 -43.80 15.99
N ASP A 4 0.71 -44.11 15.34
CA ASP A 4 1.54 -43.12 14.64
C ASP A 4 0.92 -42.76 13.28
N ALA A 5 0.38 -43.76 12.56
CA ALA A 5 -0.22 -43.56 11.23
C ALA A 5 -1.46 -42.66 11.26
N THR A 6 -2.29 -42.73 12.30
CA THR A 6 -3.47 -41.86 12.47
C THR A 6 -3.06 -40.41 12.74
N ASN A 7 -1.94 -40.20 13.46
CA ASN A 7 -1.42 -38.88 13.76
C ASN A 7 -0.82 -38.22 12.50
N ASP A 8 -0.18 -39.00 11.63
CA ASP A 8 0.38 -38.51 10.37
C ASP A 8 -0.69 -38.13 9.35
N GLU A 9 -1.77 -38.91 9.22
CA GLU A 9 -2.90 -38.57 8.34
C GLU A 9 -3.68 -37.35 8.86
N GLU A 10 -3.88 -37.25 10.17
CA GLU A 10 -4.55 -36.12 10.80
C GLU A 10 -3.67 -34.86 10.75
N ALA A 11 -2.36 -34.98 10.91
CA ALA A 11 -1.40 -33.89 10.73
C ALA A 11 -1.31 -33.44 9.25
N ALA A 12 -1.37 -34.37 8.30
CA ALA A 12 -1.43 -34.06 6.88
C ALA A 12 -2.75 -33.35 6.52
N MET A 13 -3.88 -33.77 7.09
CA MET A 13 -5.17 -33.13 6.89
C MET A 13 -5.20 -31.72 7.54
N MET A 14 -4.60 -31.54 8.72
CA MET A 14 -4.43 -30.25 9.39
C MET A 14 -3.54 -29.29 8.58
N ALA A 15 -2.44 -29.80 7.99
CA ALA A 15 -1.59 -29.03 7.10
C ALA A 15 -2.31 -28.65 5.80
N MET A 16 -3.12 -29.55 5.23
CA MET A 16 -3.96 -29.25 4.06
C MET A 16 -5.05 -28.22 4.37
N MET A 17 -5.61 -28.23 5.58
CA MET A 17 -6.57 -27.23 6.06
C MET A 17 -5.90 -25.89 6.42
N GLY A 18 -4.57 -25.79 6.26
CA GLY A 18 -3.79 -24.57 6.48
C GLY A 18 -3.38 -24.33 7.94
N VAL A 19 -3.64 -25.30 8.83
CA VAL A 19 -3.25 -25.26 10.24
C VAL A 19 -1.87 -25.91 10.40
N ALA A 20 -0.84 -25.22 9.91
CA ALA A 20 0.56 -25.64 10.02
C ALA A 20 1.36 -24.59 10.80
N GLY A 21 1.21 -24.58 12.13
CA GLY A 21 1.93 -23.69 13.04
C GLY A 21 1.50 -22.22 13.02
N PHE A 22 1.92 -21.45 14.03
CA PHE A 22 1.62 -20.02 14.13
C PHE A 22 2.67 -19.17 13.41
N GLY A 23 2.47 -18.92 12.11
CA GLY A 23 3.27 -17.98 11.33
C GLY A 23 2.70 -16.56 11.33
N SER A 24 3.54 -15.55 11.10
CA SER A 24 3.11 -14.15 10.89
C SER A 24 3.48 -13.66 9.47
N THR A 25 2.61 -12.83 8.90
CA THR A 25 2.84 -12.08 7.66
C THR A 25 3.48 -10.71 7.91
N LYS A 26 3.80 -10.36 9.17
CA LYS A 26 4.44 -9.08 9.52
C LYS A 26 5.76 -8.89 8.77
N GLY A 27 5.85 -7.80 8.00
CA GLY A 27 7.04 -7.46 7.21
C GLY A 27 7.24 -8.29 5.94
N LYS A 28 6.30 -9.18 5.60
CA LYS A 28 6.32 -9.95 4.36
C LYS A 28 5.34 -9.32 3.37
N HIS A 29 5.72 -9.32 2.10
CA HIS A 29 4.81 -8.93 1.04
C HIS A 29 3.71 -10.00 0.88
N VAL A 30 2.45 -9.56 0.85
CA VAL A 30 1.28 -10.42 0.60
C VAL A 30 0.70 -10.05 -0.76
N GLU A 31 0.73 -11.00 -1.68
CA GLU A 31 0.22 -10.84 -3.03
C GLU A 31 -1.28 -10.47 -3.00
N GLY A 32 -1.70 -9.52 -3.83
CA GLY A 32 -3.07 -8.98 -3.82
C GLY A 32 -3.35 -7.85 -2.81
N ASN A 33 -2.48 -7.62 -1.82
CA ASN A 33 -2.61 -6.51 -0.85
C ASN A 33 -1.81 -5.24 -1.22
N GLN A 34 -1.53 -5.04 -2.51
CA GLN A 34 -0.73 -3.91 -3.01
C GLN A 34 -1.55 -2.66 -3.33
N THR A 35 -2.87 -2.80 -3.39
CA THR A 35 -3.75 -1.75 -3.87
C THR A 35 -4.04 -0.76 -2.74
N GLY A 36 -3.76 0.51 -3.00
CA GLY A 36 -4.08 1.62 -2.11
C GLY A 36 -4.31 2.87 -2.95
N GLY A 37 -5.26 3.70 -2.54
CA GLY A 37 -5.57 4.98 -3.19
C GLY A 37 -5.27 6.14 -2.26
N VAL A 38 -4.84 7.28 -2.83
CA VAL A 38 -4.69 8.54 -2.10
C VAL A 38 -5.57 9.60 -2.77
N ASP A 39 -6.44 10.26 -2.01
CA ASP A 39 -7.18 11.44 -2.47
C ASP A 39 -6.37 12.71 -2.18
N VAL A 40 -5.69 13.23 -3.22
CA VAL A 40 -4.92 14.48 -3.11
C VAL A 40 -5.70 15.63 -3.73
N LYS A 41 -6.33 16.44 -2.86
CA LYS A 41 -7.02 17.65 -3.27
C LYS A 41 -6.03 18.78 -3.54
N LYS A 42 -5.79 19.09 -4.82
CA LYS A 42 -5.02 20.27 -5.23
C LYS A 42 -5.91 21.50 -5.17
N VAL A 43 -5.69 22.37 -4.18
CA VAL A 43 -6.41 23.63 -4.06
C VAL A 43 -6.06 24.53 -5.24
N ARG A 44 -7.07 25.15 -5.87
CA ARG A 44 -6.84 26.14 -6.91
C ARG A 44 -6.21 27.38 -6.27
N THR A 45 -5.10 27.80 -6.82
CA THR A 45 -4.41 29.01 -6.40
C THR A 45 -4.34 30.01 -7.54
N TRP A 46 -3.74 31.17 -7.27
CA TRP A 46 -3.73 32.31 -8.17
C TRP A 46 -2.32 32.68 -8.59
N ARG A 47 -2.22 33.43 -9.68
CA ARG A 47 -1.00 34.11 -10.09
C ARG A 47 -1.20 35.61 -9.87
N GLN A 48 -0.20 36.27 -9.35
CA GLN A 48 -0.21 37.72 -9.23
C GLN A 48 0.09 38.32 -10.60
N TYR A 49 -0.77 39.24 -11.08
CA TYR A 49 -0.60 39.94 -12.36
C TYR A 49 -0.09 41.37 -12.18
N MET A 50 -0.59 42.08 -11.17
CA MET A 50 -0.27 43.49 -10.91
C MET A 50 0.84 43.64 -9.87
N ASN A 51 1.61 44.74 -9.97
CA ASN A 51 2.68 45.11 -9.03
C ASN A 51 3.73 44.00 -8.83
N ARG A 52 4.03 43.28 -9.91
CA ARG A 52 5.03 42.21 -9.91
C ARG A 52 6.43 42.79 -10.07
N ARG A 53 7.40 42.19 -9.37
CA ARG A 53 8.81 42.54 -9.55
C ARG A 53 9.29 41.98 -10.90
N GLY A 54 9.55 42.85 -11.88
CA GLY A 54 10.00 42.46 -13.23
C GLY A 54 9.29 43.15 -14.38
N GLY A 55 8.20 43.89 -14.13
CA GLY A 55 7.51 44.68 -15.16
C GLY A 55 6.53 43.87 -16.03
N PHE A 56 5.89 44.59 -16.96
CA PHE A 56 4.67 44.17 -17.66
C PHE A 56 4.87 43.05 -18.71
N ASN A 57 6.08 42.89 -19.26
CA ASN A 57 6.41 41.88 -20.29
C ASN A 57 7.26 40.71 -19.77
N ARG A 58 7.28 40.46 -18.46
CA ARG A 58 7.99 39.30 -17.88
C ARG A 58 7.03 38.14 -17.58
N PRO A 59 7.49 36.88 -17.73
CA PRO A 59 6.68 35.71 -17.40
C PRO A 59 6.08 35.78 -16.00
N LEU A 60 4.85 35.29 -15.84
CA LEU A 60 4.22 35.20 -14.52
C LEU A 60 4.94 34.22 -13.60
N ASP A 61 4.93 34.50 -12.30
CA ASP A 61 5.47 33.58 -11.31
C ASP A 61 4.65 32.29 -11.31
N LYS A 62 5.26 31.19 -10.85
CA LYS A 62 4.55 29.93 -10.77
C LYS A 62 3.33 30.11 -9.86
N ILE A 63 2.26 29.39 -10.21
CA ILE A 63 1.05 29.28 -9.41
C ILE A 63 1.47 28.90 -7.98
N LYS A 64 1.08 29.71 -7.00
CA LYS A 64 1.45 29.50 -5.59
C LYS A 64 0.81 28.23 -5.03
#